data_AF-A0AB33R8Q5-F1
#
_entry.id   AF-A0AB33R8Q5-F1
#
_cell.length_a   1.000
_cell.length_b   1.000
_cell.length_c   1.000
_cell.angle_alpha   90.00
_cell.angle_beta   90.00
_cell.angle_gamma   90.00
#
_symmetry.space_group_name_H-M   'P 1'
#
loop_
_entity.id
_entity.type
_entity.pdbx_description
1 polymer ?
#
loop_
_entity_poly.entity_id
_entity_poly.type
_entity_poly.pdbx_seq_one_letter_code
_entity_poly.pdbx_strand_id
1 'polypeptide(L)'
;MESKFTFENKIENYSLTDTFDPNSGQEILTLYCSHLPKPNYAKYNFDSLTGLVTSNVDTKKNNPFGEFLSINKSTFMDYLTKYGFLFDWESSENFDSIEFNYILEFQSRLKLLLSIFNNIAKSIEYKELLLSTFLLIGKPQLELNLGKSKYIFPSLFPFHGLRNSIPEKNLNDMTSRHTSSTGKITTYIKVENIFTENGFTCDLNISLYQDIIENSQYDDFIKDIFYLYVNKPANLEPITVHIIDFIYLFFSKVGICDISNSNLNFEDEDLSNFMKSSELKNALLILSKEILALEINRGLAKVQPKINLDTLLPDWNLPDLISAFYFTLFYSNPKIAMYKICENVGCNTPFYVQRSNTIKKYCSESCKNASSQRRYRNKQKDFQ
;
A
#
# COMPACT_ATOMS: atom_id res chain seq x y z
N MET A 1 -9.51 -16.09 -26.26
CA MET A 1 -9.22 -15.56 -24.92
C MET A 1 -8.79 -14.12 -25.16
N GLU A 2 -9.65 -13.15 -24.87
CA GLU A 2 -9.36 -11.74 -25.17
C GLU A 2 -8.46 -11.17 -24.06
N SER A 3 -7.19 -10.96 -24.40
CA SER A 3 -6.23 -10.28 -23.53
C SER A 3 -6.60 -8.81 -23.40
N LYS A 4 -6.74 -8.29 -22.18
CA LYS A 4 -7.08 -6.87 -21.98
C LYS A 4 -5.93 -5.91 -22.32
N PHE A 5 -4.69 -6.40 -22.30
CA PHE A 5 -3.51 -5.68 -22.78
C PHE A 5 -2.35 -6.64 -23.03
N THR A 6 -1.36 -6.19 -23.80
CA THR A 6 -0.06 -6.85 -23.97
C THR A 6 1.09 -5.93 -23.53
N PHE A 7 2.08 -6.46 -22.82
CA PHE A 7 3.27 -5.72 -22.37
C PHE A 7 4.51 -6.62 -22.47
N GLU A 8 5.66 -6.06 -22.83
CA GLU A 8 6.94 -6.79 -22.85
C GLU A 8 7.90 -6.18 -21.84
N ASN A 9 8.53 -7.03 -21.04
CA ASN A 9 9.51 -6.62 -20.05
C ASN A 9 10.89 -7.23 -20.35
N LYS A 10 11.95 -6.45 -20.22
CA LYS A 10 13.31 -6.91 -20.46
C LYS A 10 13.77 -7.86 -19.35
N ILE A 11 14.44 -8.93 -19.76
CA ILE A 11 15.14 -9.88 -18.90
C ILE A 11 16.64 -9.71 -19.18
N GLU A 12 17.31 -9.06 -18.23
CA GLU A 12 18.74 -8.79 -18.25
C GLU A 12 19.52 -9.80 -17.40
N ASN A 13 20.83 -9.62 -17.30
CA ASN A 13 21.66 -10.38 -16.38
C ASN A 13 21.69 -9.71 -15.01
N TYR A 14 21.19 -10.41 -14.01
CA TYR A 14 21.11 -9.92 -12.64
C TYR A 14 22.10 -10.67 -11.74
N SER A 15 22.65 -9.98 -10.74
CA SER A 15 23.36 -10.61 -9.62
C SER A 15 23.05 -9.87 -8.32
N LEU A 16 22.88 -10.62 -7.24
CA LEU A 16 22.55 -10.09 -5.93
C LEU A 16 23.71 -10.37 -4.98
N THR A 17 24.33 -9.31 -4.48
CA THR A 17 25.59 -9.39 -3.75
C THR A 17 25.52 -8.53 -2.50
N ASP A 18 26.06 -9.02 -1.39
CA ASP A 18 26.25 -8.23 -0.18
C ASP A 18 27.43 -7.26 -0.40
N THR A 19 27.19 -5.98 -0.16
CA THR A 19 28.12 -4.86 -0.36
C THR A 19 28.27 -4.09 0.94
N PHE A 20 29.30 -3.26 1.09
CA PHE A 20 29.46 -2.44 2.30
C PHE A 20 29.19 -0.98 1.97
N ASP A 21 28.35 -0.33 2.77
CA ASP A 21 28.24 1.12 2.77
C ASP A 21 29.53 1.72 3.35
N PRO A 22 30.32 2.48 2.56
CA PRO A 22 31.55 3.07 3.07
C PRO A 22 31.32 4.09 4.19
N ASN A 23 30.13 4.67 4.32
CA ASN A 23 29.84 5.70 5.32
C ASN A 23 29.38 5.12 6.66
N SER A 24 28.54 4.09 6.64
CA SER A 24 28.01 3.46 7.86
C SER A 24 28.73 2.17 8.26
N GLY A 25 29.50 1.56 7.35
CA GLY A 25 30.11 0.25 7.53
C GLY A 25 29.10 -0.90 7.55
N GLN A 26 27.82 -0.63 7.27
CA GLN A 26 26.77 -1.65 7.26
C GLN A 26 26.81 -2.47 5.97
N GLU A 27 26.47 -3.75 6.10
CA GLU A 27 26.28 -4.64 4.96
C GLU A 27 24.94 -4.33 4.29
N ILE A 28 24.99 -3.96 3.01
CA ILE A 28 23.85 -3.65 2.16
C ILE A 28 23.77 -4.71 1.07
N LEU A 29 22.61 -5.35 0.98
CA LEU A 29 22.32 -6.27 -0.11
C LEU A 29 21.96 -5.48 -1.37
N THR A 30 22.79 -5.59 -2.41
CA THR A 30 22.68 -4.80 -3.64
C THR A 30 22.42 -5.70 -4.85
N LEU A 31 21.42 -5.33 -5.63
CA LEU A 31 21.16 -5.93 -6.93
C LEU A 31 21.94 -5.17 -8.00
N TYR A 32 22.72 -5.90 -8.78
CA TYR A 32 23.40 -5.41 -9.96
C TYR A 32 22.71 -5.94 -11.21
N CYS A 33 22.49 -5.07 -12.19
CA CYS A 33 22.03 -5.42 -13.53
C CYS A 33 23.16 -5.16 -14.52
N SER A 34 23.47 -6.15 -15.35
CA SER A 34 24.34 -6.01 -16.51
C SER A 34 23.47 -6.01 -17.76
N HIS A 35 23.47 -4.90 -18.49
CA HIS A 35 22.60 -4.69 -19.66
C HIS A 35 23.13 -5.45 -20.86
N LEU A 36 22.29 -6.33 -21.40
CA LEU A 36 22.59 -7.13 -22.56
C LEU A 36 22.35 -6.31 -23.84
N PRO A 37 23.24 -6.36 -24.85
CA PRO A 37 22.98 -5.75 -26.14
C PRO A 37 21.72 -6.28 -26.86
N LYS A 38 21.31 -7.52 -26.51
CA LYS A 38 20.11 -8.19 -27.01
C LYS A 38 19.46 -8.94 -25.84
N PRO A 39 18.62 -8.27 -25.03
CA PRO A 39 17.98 -8.92 -23.90
C PRO A 39 16.88 -9.88 -24.35
N ASN A 40 16.53 -10.81 -23.48
CA ASN A 40 15.31 -11.58 -23.63
C ASN A 40 14.12 -10.75 -23.14
N TYR A 41 12.89 -11.09 -23.57
CA TYR A 41 11.70 -10.34 -23.18
C TYR A 41 10.63 -11.27 -22.64
N ALA A 42 10.10 -11.00 -21.45
CA ALA A 42 8.87 -11.61 -20.96
C ALA A 42 7.65 -10.88 -21.52
N LYS A 43 6.79 -11.59 -22.25
CA LYS A 43 5.50 -11.07 -22.72
C LYS A 43 4.42 -11.31 -21.67
N TYR A 44 3.63 -10.30 -21.39
CA TYR A 44 2.57 -10.29 -20.37
C TYR A 44 1.20 -10.10 -21.00
N ASN A 45 0.21 -10.73 -20.37
CA ASN A 45 -1.19 -10.58 -20.70
C ASN A 45 -2.01 -10.52 -19.41
N PHE A 46 -3.11 -9.77 -19.42
CA PHE A 46 -4.09 -9.83 -18.35
C PHE A 46 -5.32 -10.62 -18.79
N ASP A 47 -5.64 -11.63 -17.98
CA ASP A 47 -6.84 -12.46 -18.10
C ASP A 47 -7.81 -12.20 -16.95
N SER A 48 -9.10 -12.10 -17.28
CA SER A 48 -10.14 -11.76 -16.31
C SER A 48 -10.39 -12.83 -15.22
N LEU A 49 -9.96 -14.09 -15.46
CA LEU A 49 -10.14 -15.22 -14.56
C LEU A 49 -8.90 -15.48 -13.69
N THR A 50 -7.72 -15.20 -14.22
CA THR A 50 -6.43 -15.56 -13.63
C THR A 50 -5.54 -14.38 -13.27
N GLY A 51 -5.87 -13.16 -13.73
CA GLY A 51 -5.11 -11.94 -13.49
C GLY A 51 -3.97 -11.74 -14.48
N LEU A 52 -2.90 -11.09 -14.04
CA LEU A 52 -1.68 -10.92 -14.83
C LEU A 52 -0.94 -12.26 -14.98
N VAL A 53 -0.54 -12.59 -16.20
CA VAL A 53 0.23 -13.80 -16.53
C VAL A 53 1.30 -13.48 -17.58
N THR A 54 2.35 -14.29 -17.65
CA THR A 54 3.33 -14.23 -18.75
C THR A 54 3.14 -15.39 -19.73
N SER A 55 3.32 -15.17 -21.03
CA SER A 55 3.29 -16.24 -22.04
C SER A 55 4.62 -16.99 -22.18
N ASN A 56 5.70 -16.47 -21.60
CA ASN A 56 7.05 -17.00 -21.78
C ASN A 56 7.36 -18.24 -20.94
N VAL A 57 6.44 -18.61 -20.06
CA VAL A 57 6.75 -19.56 -19.01
C VAL A 57 5.70 -20.65 -18.98
N ASP A 58 6.12 -21.85 -19.38
CA ASP A 58 5.32 -23.08 -19.34
C ASP A 58 5.21 -23.66 -17.89
N THR A 59 5.51 -22.82 -16.89
CA THR A 59 5.56 -23.24 -15.49
C THR A 59 4.17 -23.33 -14.88
N LYS A 60 4.02 -24.31 -13.99
CA LYS A 60 2.77 -24.58 -13.23
C LYS A 60 2.29 -23.42 -12.35
N LYS A 61 3.15 -22.43 -12.03
CA LYS A 61 2.82 -21.23 -11.25
C LYS A 61 3.14 -20.02 -12.10
N ASN A 62 2.14 -19.26 -12.51
CA ASN A 62 2.29 -18.10 -13.39
C ASN A 62 1.45 -16.95 -12.82
N ASN A 63 2.02 -16.26 -11.82
CA ASN A 63 1.34 -15.18 -11.09
C ASN A 63 2.36 -14.10 -10.75
N PRO A 64 2.77 -13.25 -11.71
CA PRO A 64 3.85 -12.29 -11.55
C PRO A 64 3.61 -11.33 -10.37
N PHE A 65 2.39 -10.82 -10.22
CA PHE A 65 2.06 -9.90 -9.14
C PHE A 65 2.10 -10.60 -7.78
N GLY A 66 1.44 -11.75 -7.63
CA GLY A 66 1.45 -12.45 -6.35
C GLY A 66 2.80 -13.02 -5.96
N GLU A 67 3.55 -13.56 -6.93
CA GLU A 67 4.92 -14.01 -6.72
C GLU A 67 5.80 -12.86 -6.26
N PHE A 68 5.66 -11.65 -6.85
CA PHE A 68 6.37 -10.45 -6.41
C PHE A 68 6.11 -10.15 -4.93
N LEU A 69 4.84 -10.17 -4.51
CA LEU A 69 4.46 -9.94 -3.11
C LEU A 69 4.99 -11.01 -2.14
N SER A 70 5.53 -12.12 -2.64
CA SER A 70 6.05 -13.21 -1.80
C SER A 70 7.58 -13.36 -1.86
N ILE A 71 8.25 -12.49 -2.62
CA ILE A 71 9.70 -12.57 -2.81
C ILE A 71 10.43 -12.39 -1.48
N ASN A 72 11.51 -13.15 -1.33
CA ASN A 72 12.56 -12.96 -0.34
C ASN A 72 13.94 -13.07 -1.03
N LYS A 73 15.03 -12.88 -0.28
CA LYS A 73 16.43 -12.94 -0.81
C LYS A 73 16.67 -14.19 -1.66
N SER A 74 16.14 -15.36 -1.26
CA SER A 74 16.39 -16.63 -1.95
C SER A 74 15.58 -16.82 -3.24
N THR A 75 14.42 -16.18 -3.37
CA THR A 75 13.52 -16.36 -4.53
C THR A 75 13.57 -15.20 -5.51
N PHE A 76 14.31 -14.14 -5.18
CA PHE A 76 14.32 -12.92 -5.99
C PHE A 76 14.97 -13.11 -7.36
N MET A 77 16.09 -13.84 -7.43
CA MET A 77 16.78 -14.10 -8.69
C MET A 77 15.91 -14.96 -9.64
N ASP A 78 15.24 -15.97 -9.10
CA ASP A 78 14.29 -16.80 -9.85
C ASP A 78 13.12 -15.96 -10.38
N TYR A 79 12.68 -14.95 -9.61
CA TYR A 79 11.67 -14.02 -10.06
C TYR A 79 12.16 -13.19 -11.26
N LEU A 80 13.34 -12.58 -11.16
CA LEU A 80 13.89 -11.72 -12.21
C LEU A 80 14.19 -12.48 -13.50
N THR A 81 14.70 -13.71 -13.40
CA THR A 81 14.94 -14.55 -14.59
C THR A 81 13.65 -14.95 -15.30
N LYS A 82 12.54 -15.03 -14.56
CA LYS A 82 11.22 -15.39 -15.08
C LYS A 82 10.44 -14.20 -15.63
N TYR A 83 10.55 -13.05 -14.98
CA TYR A 83 9.65 -11.91 -15.16
C TYR A 83 10.37 -10.63 -15.62
N GLY A 84 11.68 -10.56 -15.50
CA GLY A 84 12.42 -9.32 -15.67
C GLY A 84 12.31 -8.43 -14.44
N PHE A 85 12.93 -7.25 -14.53
CA PHE A 85 12.94 -6.29 -13.44
C PHE A 85 11.66 -5.43 -13.37
N LEU A 86 11.45 -4.77 -12.24
CA LEU A 86 10.22 -4.04 -11.91
C LEU A 86 10.03 -2.74 -12.69
N PHE A 87 11.14 -2.04 -12.92
CA PHE A 87 11.22 -0.72 -13.54
C PHE A 87 11.94 -0.82 -14.89
N ASP A 88 11.66 0.10 -15.81
CA ASP A 88 12.51 0.24 -16.99
C ASP A 88 13.78 0.98 -16.60
N TRP A 89 14.92 0.37 -16.89
CA TRP A 89 16.22 0.96 -16.58
C TRP A 89 16.66 1.64 -17.87
N GLU A 90 16.31 2.92 -18.03
CA GLU A 90 16.90 3.73 -19.10
C GLU A 90 18.36 4.01 -18.77
N SER A 91 19.20 3.01 -18.98
CA SER A 91 20.61 3.06 -18.63
C SER A 91 21.38 3.98 -19.58
N SER A 92 22.32 4.75 -19.03
CA SER A 92 23.43 5.38 -19.76
C SER A 92 24.63 4.47 -19.91
N GLU A 93 24.69 3.37 -19.16
CA GLU A 93 25.88 2.56 -18.89
C GLU A 93 25.65 1.07 -19.17
N ASN A 94 26.73 0.29 -19.14
CA ASN A 94 26.65 -1.16 -19.32
C ASN A 94 26.14 -1.89 -18.06
N PHE A 95 26.15 -1.23 -16.91
CA PHE A 95 25.67 -1.78 -15.65
C PHE A 95 24.98 -0.71 -14.81
N ASP A 96 24.09 -1.16 -13.93
CA ASP A 96 23.38 -0.33 -12.96
C ASP A 96 23.22 -1.14 -11.66
N SER A 97 22.86 -0.47 -10.57
CA SER A 97 22.61 -1.13 -9.29
C SER A 97 21.50 -0.48 -8.48
N ILE A 98 20.87 -1.27 -7.61
CA ILE A 98 19.86 -0.81 -6.66
C ILE A 98 19.97 -1.61 -5.36
N GLU A 99 19.84 -0.94 -4.22
CA GLU A 99 19.75 -1.65 -2.94
C GLU A 99 18.46 -2.45 -2.86
N PHE A 100 18.55 -3.69 -2.40
CA PHE A 100 17.42 -4.60 -2.29
C PHE A 100 16.32 -4.08 -1.34
N ASN A 101 16.69 -3.23 -0.38
CA ASN A 101 15.72 -2.63 0.54
C ASN A 101 14.66 -1.76 -0.17
N TYR A 102 15.04 -1.02 -1.23
CA TYR A 102 14.07 -0.28 -2.05
C TYR A 102 12.99 -1.21 -2.60
N ILE A 103 13.39 -2.40 -3.06
CA ILE A 103 12.49 -3.42 -3.62
C ILE A 103 11.52 -3.94 -2.56
N LEU A 104 12.02 -4.18 -1.34
CA LEU A 104 11.20 -4.59 -0.20
C LEU A 104 10.21 -3.49 0.23
N GLU A 105 10.60 -2.22 0.17
CA GLU A 105 9.70 -1.10 0.44
C GLU A 105 8.56 -1.00 -0.58
N PHE A 106 8.85 -1.17 -1.87
CA PHE A 106 7.80 -1.25 -2.91
C PHE A 106 6.89 -2.45 -2.70
N GLN A 107 7.47 -3.61 -2.38
CA GLN A 107 6.71 -4.81 -2.06
C GLN A 107 5.78 -4.59 -0.86
N SER A 108 6.28 -3.94 0.20
CA SER A 108 5.52 -3.59 1.40
C SER A 108 4.34 -2.67 1.08
N ARG A 109 4.56 -1.60 0.30
CA ARG A 109 3.49 -0.69 -0.15
C ARG A 109 2.39 -1.42 -0.92
N LEU A 110 2.76 -2.26 -1.89
CA LEU A 110 1.80 -3.04 -2.67
C LEU A 110 1.05 -4.10 -1.85
N LYS A 111 1.68 -4.69 -0.82
CA LYS A 111 0.99 -5.57 0.14
C LYS A 111 -0.09 -4.84 0.92
N LEU A 112 0.21 -3.64 1.43
CA LEU A 112 -0.76 -2.81 2.14
C LEU A 112 -1.92 -2.39 1.23
N LEU A 113 -1.61 -1.98 0.00
CA LEU A 113 -2.62 -1.64 -1.00
C LEU A 113 -3.52 -2.83 -1.34
N LEU A 114 -2.94 -4.04 -1.47
CA LEU A 114 -3.68 -5.27 -1.71
C LEU A 114 -4.60 -5.63 -0.54
N SER A 115 -4.12 -5.44 0.69
CA SER A 115 -4.89 -5.65 1.91
C SER A 115 -6.12 -4.73 1.94
N ILE A 116 -5.94 -3.45 1.65
CA ILE A 116 -7.04 -2.48 1.52
C ILE A 116 -8.00 -2.94 0.42
N PHE A 117 -7.48 -3.28 -0.77
CA PHE A 117 -8.28 -3.76 -1.90
C PHE A 117 -9.18 -4.95 -1.54
N ASN A 118 -8.65 -5.91 -0.77
CA ASN A 118 -9.40 -7.08 -0.33
C ASN A 118 -10.50 -6.74 0.68
N ASN A 119 -10.27 -5.73 1.53
CA ASN A 119 -11.12 -5.40 2.68
C ASN A 119 -12.15 -4.29 2.43
N ILE A 120 -12.22 -3.66 1.25
CA ILE A 120 -13.17 -2.56 0.96
C ILE A 120 -14.55 -3.00 0.41
N ALA A 121 -14.73 -4.26 0.01
CA ALA A 121 -15.91 -4.66 -0.78
C ALA A 121 -16.97 -5.50 -0.05
N LYS A 122 -16.60 -6.64 0.55
CA LYS A 122 -17.53 -7.57 1.23
C LYS A 122 -16.82 -8.28 2.38
N SER A 123 -17.53 -8.47 3.50
CA SER A 123 -17.00 -9.03 4.76
C SER A 123 -15.74 -8.29 5.23
N ILE A 124 -15.94 -7.03 5.61
CA ILE A 124 -14.85 -6.11 5.97
C ILE A 124 -14.22 -6.58 7.28
N GLU A 125 -12.96 -7.00 7.23
CA GLU A 125 -12.13 -7.19 8.42
C GLU A 125 -11.60 -5.82 8.85
N TYR A 126 -12.40 -5.09 9.64
CA TYR A 126 -12.12 -3.69 9.99
C TYR A 126 -10.76 -3.48 10.68
N LYS A 127 -10.28 -4.47 11.45
CA LYS A 127 -8.93 -4.41 12.06
C LYS A 127 -7.84 -4.37 10.98
N GLU A 128 -7.93 -5.26 10.00
CA GLU A 128 -6.95 -5.36 8.92
C GLU A 128 -7.02 -4.13 8.01
N LEU A 129 -8.23 -3.64 7.72
CA LEU A 129 -8.43 -2.41 6.96
C LEU A 129 -7.82 -1.21 7.66
N LEU A 130 -8.08 -1.03 8.97
CA LEU A 130 -7.54 0.08 9.76
C LEU A 130 -6.02 0.05 9.76
N LEU A 131 -5.43 -1.10 10.11
CA LEU A 131 -3.99 -1.27 10.18
C LEU A 131 -3.32 -1.01 8.83
N SER A 132 -3.88 -1.56 7.75
CA SER A 132 -3.30 -1.40 6.41
C SER A 132 -3.39 0.03 5.91
N THR A 133 -4.50 0.73 6.19
CA THR A 133 -4.69 2.13 5.85
C THR A 133 -3.73 3.05 6.61
N PHE A 134 -3.59 2.87 7.93
CA PHE A 134 -2.64 3.65 8.73
C PHE A 134 -1.19 3.40 8.34
N LEU A 135 -0.78 2.13 8.21
CA LEU A 135 0.58 1.81 7.77
C LEU A 135 0.90 2.38 6.39
N LEU A 136 -0.07 2.42 5.47
CA LEU A 136 0.14 3.00 4.14
C LEU A 136 0.24 4.53 4.20
N ILE A 137 -0.59 5.20 5.02
CA ILE A 137 -0.50 6.64 5.27
C ILE A 137 0.86 7.01 5.87
N GLY A 138 1.37 6.20 6.80
CA GLY A 138 2.66 6.39 7.46
C GLY A 138 3.88 6.13 6.57
N LYS A 139 3.73 5.59 5.34
CA LYS A 139 4.87 5.31 4.46
C LYS A 139 5.52 6.62 3.98
N PRO A 140 6.84 6.82 4.21
CA PRO A 140 7.55 8.01 3.77
C PRO A 140 7.71 8.02 2.25
N GLN A 141 7.92 9.20 1.65
CA GLN A 141 8.22 9.31 0.23
C GLN A 141 9.44 8.46 -0.12
N LEU A 142 9.35 7.72 -1.22
CA LEU A 142 10.42 6.89 -1.74
C LEU A 142 10.86 7.42 -3.10
N GLU A 143 12.11 7.84 -3.18
CA GLU A 143 12.74 8.26 -4.43
C GLU A 143 13.79 7.25 -4.83
N LEU A 144 13.76 6.87 -6.11
CA LEU A 144 14.68 5.92 -6.69
C LEU A 144 15.20 6.48 -8.01
N ASN A 145 16.52 6.50 -8.14
CA ASN A 145 17.20 6.85 -9.38
C ASN A 145 17.78 5.57 -9.97
N LEU A 146 17.41 5.25 -11.22
CA LEU A 146 17.87 4.08 -11.96
C LEU A 146 18.35 4.52 -13.33
N GLY A 147 19.66 4.52 -13.56
CA GLY A 147 20.25 5.14 -14.75
C GLY A 147 19.77 6.58 -14.93
N LYS A 148 19.08 6.87 -16.03
CA LYS A 148 18.48 8.17 -16.33
C LYS A 148 17.06 8.33 -15.80
N SER A 149 16.44 7.26 -15.34
CA SER A 149 15.05 7.26 -14.88
C SER A 149 14.97 7.67 -13.41
N LYS A 150 14.09 8.62 -13.11
CA LYS A 150 13.70 8.96 -11.74
C LYS A 150 12.29 8.45 -11.45
N TYR A 151 12.19 7.64 -10.41
CA TYR A 151 10.95 7.10 -9.89
C TYR A 151 10.64 7.75 -8.54
N ILE A 152 9.44 8.32 -8.42
CA ILE A 152 8.97 8.98 -7.19
C ILE A 152 7.67 8.31 -6.77
N PHE A 153 7.69 7.75 -5.57
CA PHE A 153 6.52 7.21 -4.90
C PHE A 153 6.20 8.14 -3.74
N PRO A 154 5.28 9.09 -3.93
CA PRO A 154 5.00 10.10 -2.92
C PRO A 154 4.50 9.45 -1.62
N SER A 155 4.72 10.15 -0.51
CA SER A 155 3.94 9.88 0.70
C SER A 155 2.47 10.19 0.42
N LEU A 156 1.56 9.45 1.06
CA LEU A 156 0.16 9.85 1.09
C LEU A 156 -0.04 11.11 1.93
N PHE A 157 0.82 11.33 2.92
CA PHE A 157 0.70 12.46 3.83
C PHE A 157 2.08 12.94 4.35
N PRO A 158 2.60 14.08 3.84
CA PRO A 158 3.88 14.62 4.28
C PRO A 158 3.73 15.50 5.54
N PHE A 159 3.44 14.88 6.71
CA PHE A 159 3.07 15.54 7.98
C PHE A 159 3.88 16.81 8.29
N HIS A 160 5.18 16.67 8.49
CA HIS A 160 6.05 17.77 8.92
C HIS A 160 6.19 18.88 7.89
N GLY A 161 6.34 18.51 6.62
CA GLY A 161 6.42 19.48 5.52
C GLY A 161 5.13 20.32 5.41
N LEU A 162 3.98 19.70 5.66
CA LEU A 162 2.70 20.37 5.59
C LEU A 162 2.50 21.37 6.75
N ARG A 163 2.83 20.98 7.99
CA ARG A 163 2.75 21.90 9.15
C ARG A 163 3.53 23.18 8.94
N ASN A 164 4.78 23.06 8.48
CA ASN A 164 5.67 24.21 8.27
C ASN A 164 5.17 25.16 7.16
N SER A 165 4.23 24.71 6.32
CA SER A 165 3.67 25.50 5.22
C SER A 165 2.33 26.17 5.55
N ILE A 166 1.69 25.83 6.68
CA ILE A 166 0.35 26.29 7.04
C ILE A 166 0.41 27.30 8.20
N PRO A 167 -0.11 28.53 8.03
CA PRO A 167 -0.14 29.51 9.10
C PRO A 167 -1.17 29.15 10.17
N GLU A 168 -0.93 29.61 11.39
CA GLU A 168 -1.84 29.42 12.52
C GLU A 168 -3.10 30.28 12.37
N LYS A 169 -4.26 29.72 12.72
CA LYS A 169 -5.55 30.42 12.75
C LYS A 169 -5.77 31.12 14.09
N ASN A 170 -6.52 32.20 14.06
CA ASN A 170 -7.00 32.84 15.29
C ASN A 170 -8.05 31.96 15.99
N LEU A 171 -7.68 31.35 17.11
CA LEU A 171 -8.54 30.43 17.85
C LEU A 171 -9.78 31.11 18.46
N ASN A 172 -9.76 32.43 18.69
CA ASN A 172 -10.87 33.13 19.36
C ASN A 172 -12.20 32.96 18.60
N ASP A 173 -12.15 32.92 17.27
CA ASP A 173 -13.32 32.79 16.41
C ASP A 173 -13.82 31.33 16.29
N MET A 174 -13.07 30.39 16.84
CA MET A 174 -13.29 28.94 16.71
C MET A 174 -13.63 28.28 18.05
N THR A 175 -13.88 29.02 19.13
CA THR A 175 -14.07 28.42 20.45
C THR A 175 -15.52 28.43 20.95
N SER A 176 -15.86 27.43 21.76
CA SER A 176 -17.11 27.35 22.51
C SER A 176 -16.85 27.08 23.99
N ARG A 177 -17.57 27.78 24.87
CA ARG A 177 -17.44 27.64 26.33
C ARG A 177 -18.56 26.77 26.88
N HIS A 178 -18.19 25.78 27.69
CA HIS A 178 -19.10 24.85 28.33
C HIS A 178 -18.92 24.89 29.84
N THR A 179 -20.01 25.08 30.58
CA THR A 179 -20.01 25.10 32.05
C THR A 179 -20.54 23.77 32.56
N SER A 180 -19.72 23.02 33.28
CA SER A 180 -20.14 21.76 33.92
C SER A 180 -21.13 22.01 35.06
N SER A 181 -21.79 20.95 35.54
CA SER A 181 -22.67 20.97 36.72
C SER A 181 -21.96 21.45 38.00
N THR A 182 -20.62 21.38 38.04
CA THR A 182 -19.78 21.86 39.15
C THR A 182 -19.38 23.34 39.03
N GLY A 183 -19.80 24.03 37.97
CA GLY A 183 -19.41 25.42 37.69
C GLY A 183 -18.07 25.58 36.97
N LYS A 184 -17.31 24.50 36.75
CA LYS A 184 -16.06 24.54 35.96
C LYS A 184 -16.38 24.89 34.50
N ILE A 185 -15.78 25.98 34.01
CA ILE A 185 -15.85 26.42 32.60
C ILE A 185 -14.69 25.75 31.84
N THR A 186 -15.02 25.11 30.73
CA THR A 186 -14.06 24.50 29.81
C THR A 186 -14.27 25.07 28.41
N THR A 187 -13.18 25.42 27.73
CA THR A 187 -13.22 25.96 26.37
C THR A 187 -12.79 24.88 25.39
N TYR A 188 -13.62 24.63 24.38
CA TYR A 188 -13.39 23.67 23.32
C TYR A 188 -13.23 24.38 21.98
N ILE A 189 -12.34 23.87 21.14
CA ILE A 189 -12.14 24.31 19.77
C ILE A 189 -13.15 23.59 18.88
N LYS A 190 -13.94 24.37 18.14
CA LYS A 190 -14.85 23.91 17.10
C LYS A 190 -14.08 23.83 15.79
N VAL A 191 -13.94 22.62 15.26
CA VAL A 191 -13.18 22.35 14.04
C VAL A 191 -14.06 21.62 13.05
N GLU A 192 -14.02 22.01 11.77
CA GLU A 192 -14.71 21.28 10.71
C GLU A 192 -14.12 19.87 10.57
N ASN A 193 -15.02 18.88 10.46
CA ASN A 193 -14.63 17.49 10.27
C ASN A 193 -15.65 16.80 9.36
N ILE A 194 -15.18 16.36 8.19
CA ILE A 194 -16.03 15.80 7.13
C ILE A 194 -16.71 14.48 7.50
N PHE A 195 -16.16 13.76 8.47
CA PHE A 195 -16.69 12.45 8.88
C PHE A 195 -17.71 12.54 10.01
N THR A 196 -17.89 13.72 10.58
CA THR A 196 -18.87 13.94 11.64
C THR A 196 -20.24 14.33 11.07
N GLU A 197 -21.31 13.80 11.66
CA GLU A 197 -22.69 14.06 11.18
C GLU A 197 -23.05 15.54 11.15
N ASN A 198 -22.54 16.31 12.13
CA ASN A 198 -22.78 17.74 12.24
C ASN A 198 -21.80 18.59 11.41
N GLY A 199 -20.81 17.97 10.75
CA GLY A 199 -19.73 18.64 10.01
C GLY A 199 -18.68 19.33 10.89
N PHE A 200 -18.77 19.22 12.22
CA PHE A 200 -17.84 19.79 13.17
C PHE A 200 -17.60 18.87 14.37
N THR A 201 -16.39 18.91 14.92
CA THR A 201 -16.07 18.42 16.27
C THR A 201 -16.00 19.58 17.26
N CYS A 202 -16.42 19.33 18.51
CA CYS A 202 -16.28 20.26 19.64
C CYS A 202 -15.72 19.52 20.88
N ASP A 203 -14.76 18.63 20.66
CA ASP A 203 -14.18 17.74 21.67
C ASP A 203 -12.73 18.11 22.04
N LEU A 204 -12.06 18.98 21.27
CA LEU A 204 -10.70 19.42 21.55
C LEU A 204 -10.67 20.53 22.60
N ASN A 205 -10.23 20.21 23.81
CA ASN A 205 -9.98 21.22 24.84
C ASN A 205 -8.81 22.13 24.43
N ILE A 206 -8.99 23.46 24.54
CA ILE A 206 -7.94 24.42 24.14
C ILE A 206 -6.64 24.26 24.93
N SER A 207 -6.73 23.96 26.23
CA SER A 207 -5.56 23.74 27.08
C SER A 207 -4.84 22.45 26.72
N LEU A 208 -5.58 21.40 26.30
CA LEU A 208 -4.96 20.18 25.80
C LEU A 208 -4.24 20.41 24.47
N TYR A 209 -4.87 21.16 23.54
CA TYR A 209 -4.23 21.53 22.29
C TYR A 209 -2.92 22.31 22.54
N GLN A 210 -2.94 23.31 23.42
CA GLN A 210 -1.75 24.09 23.77
C GLN A 210 -0.67 23.22 24.40
N ASP A 211 -1.02 22.34 25.35
CA ASP A 211 -0.08 21.39 25.94
C ASP A 211 0.57 20.50 24.87
N ILE A 212 -0.21 19.92 23.95
CA ILE A 212 0.31 19.07 22.88
C ILE A 212 1.32 19.83 22.01
N ILE A 213 0.98 21.05 21.59
CA ILE A 213 1.82 21.84 20.67
C ILE A 213 3.11 22.31 21.35
N GLU A 214 3.06 22.74 22.61
CA GLU A 214 4.18 23.36 23.32
C GLU A 214 5.10 22.34 24.02
N ASN A 215 4.55 21.20 24.45
CA ASN A 215 5.28 20.23 25.26
C ASN A 215 6.22 19.37 24.40
N SER A 216 7.51 19.40 24.73
CA SER A 216 8.54 18.63 24.02
C SER A 216 8.42 17.12 24.17
N GLN A 217 7.59 16.62 25.10
CA GLN A 217 7.37 15.19 25.33
C GLN A 217 6.51 14.51 24.25
N TYR A 218 5.69 15.27 23.51
CA TYR A 218 4.93 14.71 22.39
C TYR A 218 5.79 14.65 21.13
N ASP A 219 5.70 13.54 20.42
CA ASP A 219 6.36 13.35 19.12
C ASP A 219 5.87 14.38 18.10
N ASP A 220 6.76 14.74 17.17
CA ASP A 220 6.45 15.73 16.13
C ASP A 220 5.26 15.32 15.27
N PHE A 221 5.11 14.03 14.99
CA PHE A 221 3.95 13.50 14.28
C PHE A 221 2.62 13.85 14.97
N ILE A 222 2.55 13.70 16.29
CA ILE A 222 1.34 14.01 17.07
C ILE A 222 1.07 15.51 17.00
N LYS A 223 2.10 16.33 17.22
CA LYS A 223 2.00 17.79 17.11
C LYS A 223 1.50 18.22 15.74
N ASP A 224 2.03 17.60 14.68
CA ASP A 224 1.66 17.90 13.30
C ASP A 224 0.19 17.58 13.06
N ILE A 225 -0.32 16.44 13.52
CA ILE A 225 -1.76 16.10 13.41
C ILE A 225 -2.64 17.14 14.08
N PHE A 226 -2.38 17.47 15.35
CA PHE A 226 -3.22 18.41 16.09
C PHE A 226 -3.15 19.81 15.49
N TYR A 227 -1.95 20.26 15.12
CA TYR A 227 -1.76 21.55 14.46
C TYR A 227 -2.51 21.60 13.14
N LEU A 228 -2.34 20.59 12.27
CA LEU A 228 -2.97 20.54 10.96
C LEU A 228 -4.49 20.42 11.08
N TYR A 229 -4.99 19.67 12.06
CA TYR A 229 -6.43 19.53 12.27
C TYR A 229 -7.11 20.87 12.52
N VAL A 230 -6.53 21.70 13.39
CA VAL A 230 -7.05 23.02 13.74
C VAL A 230 -6.81 24.03 12.60
N ASN A 231 -5.61 24.02 12.00
CA ASN A 231 -5.15 25.08 11.12
C ASN A 231 -5.35 24.80 9.62
N LYS A 232 -5.81 23.60 9.22
CA LYS A 232 -5.99 23.23 7.80
C LYS A 232 -6.76 24.31 7.01
N PRO A 233 -6.25 24.77 5.85
CA PRO A 233 -6.91 25.78 5.05
C PRO A 233 -8.02 25.17 4.18
N ALA A 234 -8.99 25.99 3.77
CA ALA A 234 -10.14 25.53 3.00
C ALA A 234 -9.80 25.00 1.59
N ASN A 235 -8.63 25.39 1.04
CA ASN A 235 -8.16 24.99 -0.30
C ASN A 235 -7.18 23.81 -0.28
N LEU A 236 -7.01 23.14 0.85
CA LEU A 236 -6.15 21.96 0.95
C LEU A 236 -6.70 20.82 0.08
N GLU A 237 -5.83 19.97 -0.44
CA GLU A 237 -6.25 18.82 -1.27
C GLU A 237 -7.26 17.94 -0.49
N PRO A 238 -8.40 17.54 -1.08
CA PRO A 238 -9.47 16.84 -0.34
C PRO A 238 -9.00 15.60 0.41
N ILE A 239 -8.18 14.75 -0.23
CA ILE A 239 -7.65 13.54 0.41
C ILE A 239 -6.78 13.86 1.63
N THR A 240 -6.03 14.96 1.58
CA THR A 240 -5.21 15.43 2.70
C THR A 240 -6.10 15.87 3.86
N VAL A 241 -7.18 16.61 3.60
CA VAL A 241 -8.18 16.97 4.62
C VAL A 241 -8.80 15.72 5.24
N HIS A 242 -9.19 14.74 4.43
CA HIS A 242 -9.80 13.50 4.91
C HIS A 242 -8.83 12.68 5.78
N ILE A 243 -7.54 12.61 5.41
CA ILE A 243 -6.54 11.95 6.27
C ILE A 243 -6.45 12.65 7.63
N ILE A 244 -6.33 13.99 7.64
CA ILE A 244 -6.28 14.79 8.88
C ILE A 244 -7.51 14.54 9.76
N ASP A 245 -8.70 14.65 9.17
CA ASP A 245 -9.97 14.52 9.87
C ASP A 245 -10.18 13.13 10.44
N PHE A 246 -9.79 12.09 9.69
CA PHE A 246 -9.89 10.70 10.14
C PHE A 246 -8.92 10.41 11.28
N ILE A 247 -7.64 10.81 11.17
CA ILE A 247 -6.65 10.54 12.22
C ILE A 247 -7.05 11.25 13.52
N TYR A 248 -7.46 12.52 13.43
CA TYR A 248 -7.95 13.23 14.62
C TYR A 248 -9.19 12.55 15.23
N LEU A 249 -10.18 12.19 14.41
CA LEU A 249 -11.39 11.52 14.89
C LEU A 249 -11.07 10.17 15.55
N PHE A 250 -10.07 9.46 15.04
CA PHE A 250 -9.56 8.25 15.66
C PHE A 250 -8.94 8.56 17.03
N PHE A 251 -8.06 9.56 17.12
CA PHE A 251 -7.45 9.96 18.39
C PHE A 251 -8.47 10.41 19.44
N SER A 252 -9.52 11.11 19.05
CA SER A 252 -10.53 11.61 20.01
C SER A 252 -11.44 10.52 20.58
N LYS A 253 -11.61 9.39 19.87
CA LYS A 253 -12.51 8.30 20.26
C LYS A 253 -11.81 7.04 20.76
N VAL A 254 -10.56 6.84 20.37
CA VAL A 254 -9.79 5.63 20.66
C VAL A 254 -8.62 5.97 21.56
N GLY A 255 -7.68 6.75 21.04
CA GLY A 255 -6.43 7.08 21.71
C GLY A 255 -5.37 7.49 20.69
N ILE A 256 -4.31 8.14 21.17
CA ILE A 256 -3.20 8.60 20.33
C ILE A 256 -2.30 7.41 20.02
N CYS A 257 -1.91 7.26 18.75
CA CYS A 257 -0.94 6.27 18.32
C CYS A 257 -0.04 6.84 17.21
N ASP A 258 1.20 6.35 17.13
CA ASP A 258 2.13 6.72 16.08
C ASP A 258 1.95 5.80 14.86
N ILE A 259 1.30 6.31 13.82
CA ILE A 259 1.06 5.57 12.57
C ILE A 259 2.28 5.56 11.64
N SER A 260 3.32 6.34 11.95
CA SER A 260 4.59 6.31 11.19
C SER A 260 5.43 5.08 11.56
N ASN A 261 5.14 4.44 12.69
CA ASN A 261 5.80 3.23 13.14
C ASN A 261 5.41 2.02 12.26
N SER A 262 6.40 1.40 11.61
CA SER A 262 6.21 0.21 10.78
C SER A 262 5.69 -1.02 11.54
N ASN A 263 5.81 -1.03 12.86
CA ASN A 263 5.35 -2.09 13.76
C ASN A 263 4.05 -1.71 14.51
N LEU A 264 3.28 -0.76 13.98
CA LEU A 264 1.99 -0.35 14.55
C LEU A 264 1.14 -1.56 14.92
N ASN A 265 0.72 -1.62 16.18
CA ASN A 265 -0.25 -2.57 16.70
C ASN A 265 -1.16 -1.84 17.66
N PHE A 266 -2.43 -2.23 17.68
CA PHE A 266 -3.41 -1.67 18.60
C PHE A 266 -3.56 -2.58 19.81
N GLU A 267 -3.67 -1.98 20.99
CA GLU A 267 -4.10 -2.68 22.19
C GLU A 267 -5.56 -3.15 22.03
N ASP A 268 -5.94 -4.18 22.80
CA ASP A 268 -7.29 -4.75 22.72
C ASP A 268 -8.38 -3.73 23.12
N GLU A 269 -8.07 -2.82 24.05
CA GLU A 269 -8.98 -1.75 24.46
C GLU A 269 -9.20 -0.73 23.33
N ASP A 270 -8.13 -0.25 22.70
CA ASP A 270 -8.19 0.65 21.56
C ASP A 270 -9.00 0.05 20.41
N LEU A 271 -8.71 -1.21 20.09
CA LEU A 271 -9.44 -1.93 19.06
C LEU A 271 -10.92 -2.09 19.44
N SER A 272 -11.22 -2.34 20.71
CA SER A 272 -12.60 -2.41 21.22
C SER A 272 -13.33 -1.08 21.06
N ASN A 273 -12.69 0.04 21.37
CA ASN A 273 -13.24 1.39 21.22
C ASN A 273 -13.51 1.71 19.74
N PHE A 274 -12.55 1.44 18.87
CA PHE A 274 -12.74 1.53 17.42
C PHE A 274 -13.89 0.65 16.93
N MET A 275 -13.96 -0.60 17.40
CA MET A 275 -14.99 -1.55 16.98
C MET A 275 -16.40 -1.18 17.45
N LYS A 276 -16.56 -0.35 18.48
CA LYS A 276 -17.86 0.18 18.91
C LYS A 276 -18.32 1.40 18.11
N SER A 277 -17.41 2.10 17.43
CA SER A 277 -17.71 3.33 16.70
C SER A 277 -18.12 3.06 15.25
N SER A 278 -19.41 3.20 14.94
CA SER A 278 -19.93 3.13 13.56
C SER A 278 -19.40 4.26 12.69
N GLU A 279 -19.24 5.45 13.27
CA GLU A 279 -18.71 6.65 12.62
C GLU A 279 -17.26 6.43 12.13
N LEU A 280 -16.38 5.92 13.01
CA LEU A 280 -15.00 5.60 12.62
C LEU A 280 -14.93 4.52 11.54
N LYS A 281 -15.78 3.50 11.63
CA LYS A 281 -15.83 2.45 10.61
C LYS A 281 -16.26 2.99 9.25
N ASN A 282 -17.24 3.89 9.22
CA ASN A 282 -17.68 4.53 7.99
C ASN A 282 -16.59 5.46 7.43
N ALA A 283 -16.00 6.29 8.27
CA ALA A 283 -14.90 7.18 7.91
C ALA A 283 -13.71 6.41 7.32
N LEU A 284 -13.29 5.33 7.99
CA LEU A 284 -12.24 4.43 7.50
C LEU A 284 -12.58 3.86 6.13
N LEU A 285 -13.82 3.41 5.93
CA LEU A 285 -14.23 2.82 4.65
C LEU A 285 -14.23 3.84 3.51
N ILE A 286 -14.64 5.08 3.77
CA ILE A 286 -14.58 6.17 2.78
C ILE A 286 -13.12 6.48 2.45
N LEU A 287 -12.31 6.79 3.47
CA LEU A 287 -10.91 7.15 3.30
C LEU A 287 -10.12 6.04 2.60
N SER A 288 -10.32 4.78 2.98
CA SER A 288 -9.60 3.65 2.38
C SER A 288 -9.90 3.48 0.89
N LYS A 289 -11.12 3.80 0.44
CA LYS A 289 -11.48 3.79 -0.99
C LYS A 289 -10.80 4.92 -1.75
N GLU A 290 -10.74 6.11 -1.17
CA GLU A 290 -10.08 7.25 -1.77
C GLU A 290 -8.57 7.03 -1.88
N ILE A 291 -7.93 6.53 -0.81
CA ILE A 291 -6.51 6.15 -0.82
C ILE A 291 -6.23 5.08 -1.88
N LEU A 292 -7.05 4.02 -1.94
CA LEU A 292 -6.90 2.97 -2.94
C LEU A 292 -6.99 3.54 -4.36
N ALA A 293 -7.97 4.42 -4.61
CA ALA A 293 -8.14 5.07 -5.91
C ALA A 293 -6.94 5.97 -6.25
N LEU A 294 -6.48 6.79 -5.30
CA LEU A 294 -5.34 7.68 -5.47
C LEU A 294 -4.06 6.90 -5.82
N GLU A 295 -3.75 5.85 -5.06
CA GLU A 295 -2.56 5.03 -5.27
C GLU A 295 -2.59 4.30 -6.62
N ILE A 296 -3.73 3.70 -6.98
CA ILE A 296 -3.88 3.06 -8.30
C ILE A 296 -3.73 4.09 -9.42
N ASN A 297 -4.38 5.25 -9.31
CA ASN A 297 -4.29 6.30 -10.33
C ASN A 297 -2.87 6.85 -10.48
N ARG A 298 -2.14 7.04 -9.37
CA ARG A 298 -0.72 7.43 -9.38
C ARG A 298 0.13 6.39 -10.11
N GLY A 299 -0.04 5.11 -9.80
CA GLY A 299 0.67 4.01 -10.45
C GLY A 299 0.38 3.84 -11.96
N LEU A 300 -0.74 4.41 -12.42
CA LEU A 300 -1.18 4.40 -13.81
C LEU A 300 -0.93 5.71 -14.56
N ALA A 301 -0.34 6.72 -13.94
CA ALA A 301 -0.19 8.06 -14.53
C ALA A 301 0.52 8.08 -15.90
N LYS A 302 1.40 7.10 -16.16
CA LYS A 302 2.14 6.95 -17.42
C LYS A 302 1.54 5.91 -18.38
N VAL A 303 0.48 5.21 -17.99
CA VAL A 303 -0.18 4.20 -18.83
C VAL A 303 -1.09 4.91 -19.82
N GLN A 304 -0.93 4.63 -21.11
CA GLN A 304 -1.64 5.32 -22.19
C GLN A 304 -2.32 4.33 -23.13
N PRO A 305 -3.54 4.63 -23.63
CA PRO A 305 -4.15 3.80 -24.67
C PRO A 305 -3.32 3.87 -25.96
N LYS A 306 -3.24 2.76 -26.68
CA LYS A 306 -2.62 2.66 -28.01
C LYS A 306 -3.46 1.78 -28.94
N ILE A 307 -3.20 1.82 -30.24
CA ILE A 307 -3.77 0.86 -31.19
C ILE A 307 -2.69 -0.15 -31.55
N ASN A 308 -3.02 -1.44 -31.45
CA ASN A 308 -2.13 -2.50 -31.93
C ASN A 308 -2.11 -2.47 -33.46
N LEU A 309 -0.93 -2.29 -34.08
CA LEU A 309 -0.83 -2.07 -35.53
C LEU A 309 -1.16 -3.32 -36.35
N ASP A 310 -0.97 -4.52 -35.79
CA ASP A 310 -1.21 -5.78 -36.49
C ASP A 310 -2.70 -6.17 -36.48
N THR A 311 -3.37 -5.93 -35.35
CA THR A 311 -4.79 -6.32 -35.14
C THR A 311 -5.77 -5.17 -35.31
N LEU A 312 -5.29 -3.91 -35.28
CA LEU A 312 -6.08 -2.67 -35.24
C LEU A 312 -7.07 -2.58 -34.08
N LEU A 313 -6.86 -3.37 -33.01
CA LEU A 313 -7.66 -3.34 -31.79
C LEU A 313 -7.07 -2.38 -30.75
N PRO A 314 -7.90 -1.85 -29.82
CA PRO A 314 -7.41 -1.10 -28.67
C PRO A 314 -6.47 -1.95 -27.79
N ASP A 315 -5.36 -1.35 -27.38
CA ASP A 315 -4.37 -1.94 -26.47
C ASP A 315 -3.84 -0.83 -25.53
N TRP A 316 -2.90 -1.19 -24.65
CA TRP A 316 -2.31 -0.26 -23.70
C TRP A 316 -0.79 -0.22 -23.84
N ASN A 317 -0.24 0.98 -23.68
CA ASN A 317 1.18 1.20 -23.49
C ASN A 317 1.48 1.23 -21.99
N LEU A 318 2.16 0.21 -21.50
CA LEU A 318 2.63 0.15 -20.12
C LEU A 318 4.15 0.39 -20.13
N PRO A 319 4.66 1.34 -19.34
CA PRO A 319 6.08 1.66 -19.34
C PRO A 319 6.93 0.59 -18.66
N ASP A 320 6.41 -0.06 -17.62
CA ASP A 320 7.15 -1.02 -16.82
C ASP A 320 6.22 -2.03 -16.10
N LEU A 321 6.85 -3.01 -15.44
CA LEU A 321 6.15 -4.10 -14.75
C LEU A 321 5.38 -3.60 -13.51
N ILE A 322 5.84 -2.53 -12.86
CA ILE A 322 5.13 -1.92 -11.73
C ILE A 322 3.81 -1.30 -12.18
N SER A 323 3.80 -0.55 -13.28
CA SER A 323 2.55 -0.09 -13.89
C SER A 323 1.63 -1.27 -14.22
N ALA A 324 2.15 -2.42 -14.66
CA ALA A 324 1.34 -3.61 -14.88
C ALA A 324 0.71 -4.18 -13.60
N PHE A 325 1.38 -4.09 -12.45
CA PHE A 325 0.78 -4.49 -11.16
C PHE A 325 -0.37 -3.58 -10.76
N TYR A 326 -0.19 -2.26 -10.83
CA TYR A 326 -1.27 -1.31 -10.58
C TYR A 326 -2.44 -1.52 -11.56
N PHE A 327 -2.12 -1.81 -12.82
CA PHE A 327 -3.14 -2.05 -13.85
C PHE A 327 -3.91 -3.35 -13.61
N THR A 328 -3.24 -4.34 -13.02
CA THR A 328 -3.89 -5.57 -12.55
C THR A 328 -4.94 -5.25 -11.48
N LEU A 329 -4.62 -4.40 -10.50
CA LEU A 329 -5.58 -3.96 -9.48
C LEU A 329 -6.71 -3.12 -10.07
N PHE A 330 -6.42 -2.22 -11.01
CA PHE A 330 -7.42 -1.40 -11.70
C PHE A 330 -8.48 -2.24 -12.43
N TYR A 331 -8.05 -3.28 -13.15
CA TYR A 331 -8.99 -4.19 -13.81
C TYR A 331 -9.63 -5.22 -12.88
N SER A 332 -9.06 -5.41 -11.69
CA SER A 332 -9.67 -6.22 -10.65
C SER A 332 -10.79 -5.41 -10.01
N ASN A 333 -12.05 -5.68 -10.35
CA ASN A 333 -13.15 -5.05 -9.61
C ASN A 333 -13.19 -5.65 -8.20
N PRO A 334 -12.96 -4.88 -7.11
CA PRO A 334 -12.89 -5.43 -5.75
C PRO A 334 -14.22 -6.05 -5.29
N LYS A 335 -15.35 -5.73 -5.93
CA LYS A 335 -16.65 -6.36 -5.66
C LYS A 335 -16.79 -7.75 -6.29
N ILE A 336 -15.99 -8.05 -7.32
CA ILE A 336 -16.08 -9.28 -8.13
C ILE A 336 -14.84 -10.17 -7.92
N ALA A 337 -13.69 -9.59 -7.63
CA ALA A 337 -12.42 -10.28 -7.45
C ALA A 337 -11.78 -9.97 -6.08
N MET A 338 -10.89 -10.86 -5.66
CA MET A 338 -10.04 -10.70 -4.48
C MET A 338 -8.75 -11.50 -4.67
N TYR A 339 -7.78 -11.27 -3.80
CA TYR A 339 -6.56 -12.05 -3.74
C TYR A 339 -6.56 -12.89 -2.46
N LYS A 340 -6.45 -14.21 -2.62
CA LYS A 340 -6.34 -15.15 -1.48
C LYS A 340 -4.89 -15.55 -1.28
N ILE A 341 -4.51 -15.79 -0.03
CA ILE A 341 -3.24 -16.45 0.28
C ILE A 341 -3.36 -17.95 -0.05
N CYS A 342 -2.35 -18.50 -0.72
CA CYS A 342 -2.29 -19.93 -1.03
C CYS A 342 -2.21 -20.78 0.26
N GLU A 343 -3.13 -21.74 0.43
CA GLU A 343 -3.16 -22.63 1.60
C GLU A 343 -2.03 -23.67 1.65
N ASN A 344 -1.14 -23.72 0.63
CA ASN A 344 0.06 -24.55 0.72
C ASN A 344 1.07 -23.85 1.64
N VAL A 345 1.37 -24.46 2.79
CA VAL A 345 2.24 -23.94 3.86
C VAL A 345 3.60 -23.44 3.36
N GLY A 346 4.14 -24.03 2.28
CA GLY A 346 5.42 -23.60 1.69
C GLY A 346 5.32 -22.50 0.63
N CYS A 347 4.13 -21.99 0.31
CA CYS A 347 3.93 -21.04 -0.79
C CYS A 347 3.58 -19.63 -0.29
N ASN A 348 2.55 -19.49 0.55
CA ASN A 348 2.05 -18.21 1.08
C ASN A 348 1.83 -17.08 0.05
N THR A 349 1.75 -17.42 -1.24
CA THR A 349 1.62 -16.43 -2.30
C THR A 349 0.17 -15.98 -2.46
N PRO A 350 -0.12 -14.66 -2.45
CA PRO A 350 -1.42 -14.15 -2.83
C PRO A 350 -1.70 -14.46 -4.29
N PHE A 351 -2.92 -14.86 -4.63
CA PHE A 351 -3.30 -15.17 -6.00
C PHE A 351 -4.72 -14.72 -6.30
N TYR A 352 -4.93 -14.29 -7.54
CA TYR A 352 -6.19 -13.75 -8.01
C TYR A 352 -7.27 -14.83 -8.03
N VAL A 353 -8.44 -14.49 -7.48
CA VAL A 353 -9.65 -15.29 -7.56
C VAL A 353 -10.87 -14.41 -7.75
N GLN A 354 -11.86 -14.92 -8.47
CA GLN A 354 -13.20 -14.35 -8.41
C GLN A 354 -13.82 -14.62 -7.04
N ARG A 355 -14.56 -13.65 -6.49
CA ARG A 355 -15.24 -13.78 -5.19
C ARG A 355 -16.34 -14.85 -5.20
N SER A 356 -16.91 -15.16 -6.37
CA SER A 356 -17.81 -16.30 -6.57
C SER A 356 -17.11 -17.65 -6.33
N ASN A 357 -15.79 -17.72 -6.50
CA ASN A 357 -15.01 -18.94 -6.32
C ASN A 357 -14.39 -19.01 -4.91
N THR A 358 -15.24 -19.24 -3.92
CA THR A 358 -14.83 -19.41 -2.53
C THR A 358 -14.04 -20.70 -2.28
N ILE A 359 -14.21 -21.71 -3.14
CA ILE A 359 -13.63 -23.06 -2.98
C ILE A 359 -12.16 -23.13 -3.44
N LYS A 360 -11.69 -22.23 -4.32
CA LYS A 360 -10.28 -22.23 -4.74
C LYS A 360 -9.36 -21.84 -3.57
N LYS A 361 -8.46 -22.76 -3.21
CA LYS A 361 -7.54 -22.70 -2.05
C LYS A 361 -6.07 -22.54 -2.43
N TYR A 362 -5.70 -22.95 -3.64
CA TYR A 362 -4.30 -23.04 -4.06
C TYR A 362 -4.05 -22.19 -5.30
N CYS A 363 -2.88 -21.56 -5.37
CA CYS A 363 -2.48 -20.69 -6.48
C CYS A 363 -2.12 -21.46 -7.76
N SER A 364 -1.85 -22.76 -7.66
CA SER A 364 -1.45 -23.62 -8.78
C SER A 364 -1.80 -25.08 -8.49
N GLU A 365 -1.89 -25.89 -9.54
CA GLU A 365 -2.08 -27.34 -9.40
C GLU A 365 -0.88 -28.00 -8.70
N SER A 366 0.33 -27.46 -8.91
CA SER A 366 1.52 -27.90 -8.17
C SER A 366 1.36 -27.75 -6.66
N CYS A 367 0.87 -26.60 -6.20
CA CYS A 367 0.61 -26.36 -4.77
C CYS A 367 -0.50 -27.27 -4.22
N LYS A 368 -1.54 -27.53 -5.01
CA LYS A 368 -2.61 -28.45 -4.64
C LYS A 368 -2.09 -29.88 -4.48
N ASN A 369 -1.29 -30.36 -5.44
CA ASN A 369 -0.69 -31.68 -5.40
C ASN A 369 0.28 -31.85 -4.23
N ALA A 370 1.17 -30.86 -4.00
CA ALA A 370 2.09 -30.87 -2.88
C ALA A 370 1.36 -30.93 -1.53
N SER A 371 0.28 -30.15 -1.37
CA SER A 371 -0.55 -30.15 -0.15
C SER A 371 -1.26 -31.49 0.05
N SER A 372 -1.81 -32.08 -1.02
CA SER A 372 -2.47 -33.39 -0.96
C SER A 372 -1.49 -34.52 -0.62
N GLN A 373 -0.28 -34.52 -1.20
CA GLN A 373 0.78 -35.46 -0.85
C GLN A 373 1.20 -35.35 0.62
N ARG A 374 1.34 -34.12 1.14
CA ARG A 374 1.64 -33.89 2.56
C ARG A 374 0.55 -34.46 3.47
N ARG A 375 -0.73 -34.18 3.16
CA ARG A 375 -1.87 -34.73 3.92
C ARG A 375 -1.87 -36.25 3.92
N TYR A 376 -1.59 -36.88 2.78
CA TYR A 376 -1.49 -38.33 2.67
C TYR A 376 -0.38 -38.90 3.56
N ARG A 377 0.82 -38.30 3.53
CA ARG A 377 1.95 -38.71 4.38
C ARG A 377 1.65 -38.54 5.88
N ASN A 378 0.99 -37.46 6.28
CA ASN A 378 0.63 -37.25 7.68
C ASN A 378 -0.37 -38.31 8.16
N LYS A 379 -1.41 -38.59 7.36
CA LYS A 379 -2.35 -39.66 7.68
C LYS A 379 -1.64 -41.00 7.88
N GLN A 380 -0.70 -41.36 7.01
CA GLN A 380 0.07 -42.60 7.17
C GLN A 380 0.89 -42.65 8.45
N LYS A 381 1.43 -41.52 8.91
CA LYS A 381 2.15 -41.43 10.18
C LYS A 381 1.24 -41.58 11.38
N ASP A 382 0.01 -41.09 11.31
CA ASP A 382 -0.98 -41.20 12.39
C ASP A 382 -1.51 -42.65 12.56
N PHE A 383 -1.28 -43.52 11.56
CA PHE A 383 -1.62 -44.95 11.60
C PHE A 383 -0.43 -45.86 12.00
N GLN A 384 0.75 -45.30 12.24
CA GLN A 384 1.92 -46.00 12.82
C GLN A 384 2.05 -45.66 14.30
#